data_AF-A0A433F263-F1
#
_entry.id   AF-A0A433F263-F1
#
_cell.length_a   1.000
_cell.length_b   1.000
_cell.length_c   1.000
_cell.angle_alpha   90.00
_cell.angle_beta   90.00
_cell.angle_gamma   90.00
#
_symmetry.space_group_name_H-M   'P 1'
#
loop_
_entity.id
_entity.type
_entity.pdbx_description
1 polymer ?
#
loop_
_entity_poly.entity_id
_entity_poly.type
_entity_poly.pdbx_seq_one_letter_code
_entity_poly.pdbx_strand_id
1 'polypeptide(L)'
;MDMSRHVRLPALFGFGITLALSASLANANGYPESTEQDLVAVCEAIKEDNRLALHKAVKRSRISYKNLHRGLVCNGEDMLSFAQSHNATSTGDYLARKVKADKSVLTAKR
;
A
#
# COMPACT_ATOMS: atom_id res chain seq x y z
N MET A 1 -24.23 -25.36 70.77
CA MET A 1 -24.76 -26.04 69.57
C MET A 1 -23.98 -25.44 68.42
N ASP A 2 -22.74 -25.89 68.22
CA ASP A 2 -22.37 -27.13 67.55
C ASP A 2 -22.31 -26.97 66.02
N MET A 3 -21.24 -27.54 65.48
CA MET A 3 -20.96 -27.85 64.08
C MET A 3 -20.58 -26.66 63.16
N SER A 4 -19.29 -26.40 62.95
CA SER A 4 -18.38 -27.21 62.13
C SER A 4 -18.90 -27.42 60.70
N ARG A 5 -18.15 -26.90 59.71
CA ARG A 5 -18.00 -27.52 58.39
C ARG A 5 -16.83 -26.89 57.63
N HIS A 6 -15.67 -27.52 57.85
CA HIS A 6 -14.61 -27.82 56.88
C HIS A 6 -14.44 -26.90 55.68
N VAL A 7 -13.33 -26.17 55.72
CA VAL A 7 -12.57 -25.69 54.56
C VAL A 7 -12.31 -26.88 53.62
N ARG A 8 -12.93 -26.86 52.44
CA ARG A 8 -12.54 -27.72 51.32
C ARG A 8 -12.02 -26.82 50.23
N LEU A 9 -10.71 -26.62 50.24
CA LEU A 9 -9.94 -26.08 49.13
C LEU A 9 -9.85 -27.21 48.09
N PRO A 10 -10.49 -27.13 46.91
CA PRO A 10 -10.09 -27.98 45.81
C PRO A 10 -8.80 -27.37 45.26
N ALA A 11 -7.68 -27.93 45.70
CA ALA A 11 -6.49 -27.91 44.90
C ALA A 11 -6.79 -28.60 43.55
N LEU A 12 -6.07 -28.15 42.53
CA LEU A 12 -5.65 -28.88 41.33
C LEU A 12 -6.20 -28.39 39.98
N PHE A 13 -5.24 -27.87 39.21
CA PHE A 13 -5.12 -27.87 37.75
C PHE A 13 -5.99 -26.91 36.94
N GLY A 14 -5.84 -25.61 37.19
CA GLY A 14 -5.98 -24.63 36.12
C GLY A 14 -4.70 -24.59 35.30
N PHE A 15 -4.64 -25.34 34.19
CA PHE A 15 -3.66 -25.10 33.13
C PHE A 15 -3.92 -23.68 32.60
N GLY A 16 -3.23 -22.69 33.16
CA GLY A 16 -3.22 -21.34 32.63
C GLY A 16 -2.63 -21.38 31.24
N ILE A 17 -3.48 -21.24 30.22
CA ILE A 17 -3.04 -21.07 28.84
C ILE A 17 -2.40 -19.68 28.77
N THR A 18 -1.09 -19.61 29.04
CA THR A 18 -0.29 -18.42 28.74
C THR A 18 -0.19 -18.30 27.23
N LEU A 19 -1.01 -17.43 26.66
CA LEU A 19 -0.95 -17.03 25.26
C LEU A 19 0.40 -16.30 25.04
N ALA A 20 1.42 -17.03 24.57
CA ALA A 20 2.68 -16.43 24.15
C ALA A 20 2.44 -15.70 22.81
N LEU A 21 2.34 -14.37 22.85
CA LEU A 21 2.28 -13.55 21.64
C LEU A 21 3.68 -13.47 21.03
N SER A 22 3.99 -14.40 20.11
CA SER A 22 5.20 -14.31 19.30
C SER A 22 5.08 -13.13 18.34
N ALA A 23 5.72 -12.01 18.65
CA ALA A 23 5.88 -10.90 17.73
C ALA A 23 6.83 -11.32 16.60
N SER A 24 6.28 -11.68 15.44
CA SER A 24 7.07 -11.84 14.22
C SER A 24 7.65 -10.47 13.86
N LEU A 25 8.97 -10.34 13.87
CA LEU A 25 9.66 -9.20 13.28
C LEU A 25 9.38 -9.24 11.77
N ALA A 26 8.51 -8.35 11.30
CA ALA A 26 8.33 -8.15 9.87
C ALA A 26 9.62 -7.54 9.32
N ASN A 27 10.44 -8.35 8.64
CA ASN A 27 11.56 -7.85 7.86
C ASN A 27 11.01 -7.10 6.65
N ALA A 28 10.81 -5.79 6.80
CA ALA A 28 10.63 -4.90 5.67
C ALA A 28 11.99 -4.79 4.96
N ASN A 29 12.28 -5.72 4.05
CA ASN A 29 13.37 -5.54 3.12
C ASN A 29 13.06 -4.26 2.33
N GLY A 30 13.83 -3.19 2.57
CA GLY A 30 13.70 -1.95 1.82
C GLY A 30 13.74 -2.25 0.33
N TYR A 31 12.91 -1.57 -0.45
CA TYR A 31 13.00 -1.65 -1.90
C TYR A 31 14.40 -1.18 -2.33
N PRO A 32 14.98 -1.75 -3.40
CA PRO A 32 16.28 -1.28 -3.87
C PRO A 32 16.18 0.22 -4.22
N GLU A 33 17.14 1.02 -3.75
CA GLU A 33 17.26 2.48 -3.99
C GLU A 33 16.98 2.89 -5.45
N SER A 34 17.41 2.05 -6.41
CA SER A 34 17.15 2.28 -7.84
C SER A 34 15.67 2.36 -8.19
N THR A 35 14.83 1.56 -7.51
CA THR A 35 13.38 1.56 -7.71
C THR A 35 12.74 2.82 -7.15
N GLU A 36 13.22 3.34 -6.01
CA GLU A 36 12.72 4.59 -5.45
C GLU A 36 13.00 5.77 -6.40
N GLN A 37 14.22 5.86 -6.93
CA GLN A 37 14.59 6.87 -7.92
C GLN A 37 13.76 6.77 -9.21
N ASP A 38 13.45 5.55 -9.66
CA ASP A 38 12.57 5.34 -10.80
C ASP A 38 11.13 5.82 -10.55
N LEU A 39 10.61 5.62 -9.33
CA LEU A 39 9.28 6.09 -8.94
C LEU A 39 9.22 7.61 -8.81
N VAL A 40 10.27 8.24 -8.28
CA VAL A 40 10.39 9.71 -8.29
C VAL A 40 10.39 10.24 -9.73
N ALA A 41 11.15 9.62 -10.62
CA ALA A 41 11.18 10.00 -12.03
C ALA A 41 9.82 9.83 -12.74
N VAL A 42 8.96 8.89 -12.28
CA VAL A 42 7.58 8.80 -12.75
C VAL A 42 6.79 10.05 -12.34
N CYS A 43 6.85 10.46 -11.07
CA CYS A 43 6.16 11.66 -10.60
C CYS A 43 6.68 12.93 -11.30
N GLU A 44 8.00 13.07 -11.48
CA GLU A 44 8.59 14.21 -12.21
C GLU A 44 8.09 14.27 -13.65
N ALA A 45 8.07 13.13 -14.36
CA ALA A 45 7.59 13.09 -15.73
C ALA A 45 6.09 13.41 -15.86
N ILE A 46 5.28 13.12 -14.83
CA ILE A 46 3.88 13.55 -14.76
C ILE A 46 3.83 15.07 -14.59
N LYS A 47 4.55 15.62 -13.61
CA LYS A 47 4.60 17.06 -13.33
C LYS A 47 4.99 17.90 -14.56
N GLU A 48 5.96 17.40 -15.34
CA GLU A 48 6.46 18.06 -16.55
C GLU A 48 5.59 17.87 -17.79
N ASP A 49 4.48 17.14 -17.67
CA ASP A 49 3.62 16.73 -18.77
C ASP A 49 4.33 16.00 -19.92
N ASN A 50 5.41 15.28 -19.60
CA ASN A 50 6.29 14.63 -20.57
C ASN A 50 5.98 13.13 -20.74
N ARG A 51 5.15 12.81 -21.73
CA ARG A 51 4.73 11.43 -22.04
C ARG A 51 5.89 10.48 -22.35
N LEU A 52 6.95 10.96 -23.00
CA LEU A 52 8.09 10.11 -23.36
C LEU A 52 8.94 9.79 -22.13
N ALA A 53 9.19 10.79 -21.28
CA ALA A 53 9.88 10.60 -20.01
C ALA A 53 9.08 9.65 -19.10
N LEU A 54 7.75 9.84 -19.03
CA LEU A 54 6.87 8.98 -18.25
C LEU A 54 6.96 7.53 -18.71
N HIS A 55 6.89 7.29 -20.03
CA HIS A 55 7.02 5.93 -20.57
C HIS A 55 8.36 5.28 -20.21
N LYS A 56 9.45 6.03 -20.30
CA LYS A 56 10.80 5.55 -19.95
C LYS A 56 10.89 5.24 -18.45
N ALA A 57 10.45 6.15 -17.58
CA ALA A 57 10.49 5.98 -16.13
C ALA A 57 9.69 4.75 -15.68
N VAL A 58 8.46 4.59 -16.18
CA VAL A 58 7.63 3.42 -15.91
C VAL A 58 8.31 2.13 -16.36
N LYS A 59 8.95 2.11 -17.55
CA LYS A 59 9.68 0.94 -18.03
C LYS A 59 10.89 0.59 -17.16
N ARG A 60 11.65 1.59 -16.68
CA ARG A 60 12.80 1.36 -15.78
C ARG A 60 12.35 0.80 -14.44
N SER A 61 11.26 1.34 -13.88
CA SER A 61 10.69 0.86 -12.61
C SER A 61 10.24 -0.61 -12.65
N ARG A 62 9.96 -1.14 -13.86
CA ARG A 62 9.35 -2.46 -14.11
C ARG A 62 7.98 -2.66 -13.45
N ILE A 63 7.32 -1.58 -13.02
CA ILE A 63 5.98 -1.62 -12.44
C ILE A 63 4.97 -1.17 -13.50
N SER A 64 3.88 -1.92 -13.66
CA SER A 64 2.85 -1.58 -14.64
C SER A 64 2.12 -0.28 -14.27
N TYR A 65 1.62 0.46 -15.28
CA TYR A 65 0.77 1.63 -15.06
C TYR A 65 -0.38 1.38 -14.09
N LYS A 66 -0.97 0.17 -14.13
CA LYS A 66 -2.07 -0.22 -13.24
C LYS A 66 -1.63 -0.34 -11.79
N ASN A 67 -0.46 -0.93 -11.55
CA ASN A 67 0.10 -1.07 -10.21
C ASN A 67 0.55 0.29 -9.66
N LEU A 68 1.18 1.12 -10.50
CA LEU A 68 1.54 2.48 -10.13
C LEU A 68 0.28 3.28 -9.76
N HIS A 69 -0.78 3.23 -10.56
CA HIS A 69 -2.02 3.94 -10.26
C HIS A 69 -2.66 3.53 -8.94
N ARG A 70 -2.51 2.27 -8.51
CA ARG A 70 -3.08 1.77 -7.25
C ARG A 70 -2.26 2.13 -6.00
N GLY A 71 -0.99 2.49 -6.14
CA GLY A 71 -0.10 2.58 -4.98
C GLY A 71 0.97 3.68 -5.02
N LEU A 72 1.26 4.27 -6.17
CA LEU A 72 2.18 5.39 -6.27
C LEU A 72 1.47 6.68 -5.84
N VAL A 73 2.07 7.37 -4.88
CA VAL A 73 1.64 8.67 -4.40
C VAL A 73 2.75 9.68 -4.71
N CYS A 74 2.40 10.74 -5.42
CA CYS A 74 3.28 11.86 -5.76
C CYS A 74 2.90 13.05 -4.89
N ASN A 75 3.78 13.44 -3.95
CA ASN A 75 3.55 14.58 -3.03
C ASN A 75 2.20 14.53 -2.29
N GLY A 76 1.72 13.34 -1.93
CA GLY A 76 0.44 13.16 -1.23
C GLY A 76 -0.77 12.95 -2.14
N GLU A 77 -0.60 13.03 -3.46
CA GLU A 77 -1.68 12.85 -4.45
C GLU A 77 -1.48 11.57 -5.27
N ASP A 78 -2.57 10.92 -5.70
CA ASP A 78 -2.47 9.85 -6.69
C ASP A 78 -2.05 10.40 -8.05
N MET A 79 -1.54 9.54 -8.94
CA MET A 79 -0.99 9.95 -10.23
C MET A 79 -1.93 10.82 -11.09
N LEU A 80 -3.26 10.56 -11.09
CA LEU A 80 -4.19 11.34 -11.90
C LEU A 80 -4.53 12.68 -11.25
N SER A 81 -4.68 12.71 -9.92
CA SER A 81 -4.87 13.96 -9.17
C SER A 81 -3.63 14.85 -9.28
N PHE A 82 -2.45 14.26 -9.16
CA PHE A 82 -1.17 14.95 -9.32
C PHE A 82 -0.97 15.52 -10.74
N ALA A 83 -1.37 14.78 -11.77
CA ALA A 83 -1.36 15.31 -13.13
C ALA A 83 -2.30 16.53 -13.26
N GLN A 84 -3.48 16.48 -12.65
CA GLN A 84 -4.44 17.59 -12.68
C GLN A 84 -3.93 18.81 -11.90
N SER A 85 -3.38 18.63 -10.69
CA SER A 85 -2.88 19.73 -9.85
C SER A 85 -1.71 20.48 -10.49
N HIS A 86 -0.95 19.81 -11.37
CA HIS A 86 0.16 20.38 -12.12
C HIS A 86 -0.16 20.79 -13.57
N ASN A 87 -1.43 20.81 -13.97
CA ASN A 87 -1.86 21.12 -15.35
C ASN A 87 -1.23 20.21 -16.43
N ALA A 88 -0.91 18.96 -16.07
CA ALA A 88 -0.28 18.00 -16.95
C ALA A 88 -1.32 17.22 -17.77
N THR A 89 -1.93 17.90 -18.74
CA THR A 89 -3.05 17.36 -19.53
C THR A 89 -2.66 16.15 -20.38
N SER A 90 -1.51 16.20 -21.07
CA SER A 90 -1.08 15.16 -22.01
C SER A 90 -0.80 13.82 -21.31
N THR A 91 -0.10 13.88 -20.18
CA THR A 91 0.22 12.74 -19.32
C THR A 91 -0.99 12.30 -18.52
N GLY A 92 -1.81 13.22 -18.01
CA GLY A 92 -3.08 12.91 -17.34
C GLY A 92 -4.02 12.11 -18.23
N ASP A 93 -4.24 12.55 -19.47
CA ASP A 93 -5.05 11.84 -20.46
C ASP A 93 -4.43 10.48 -20.85
N TYR A 94 -3.11 10.44 -20.99
CA TYR A 94 -2.40 9.20 -21.29
C TYR A 94 -2.54 8.18 -20.14
N LEU A 95 -2.35 8.61 -18.90
CA LEU A 95 -2.54 7.80 -17.69
C LEU A 95 -3.98 7.31 -17.60
N ALA A 96 -4.96 8.21 -17.75
CA ALA A 96 -6.38 7.86 -17.75
C ALA A 96 -6.69 6.74 -18.76
N ARG A 97 -6.15 6.80 -19.98
CA ARG A 97 -6.32 5.71 -20.97
C ARG A 97 -5.64 4.39 -20.54
N LYS A 98 -4.45 4.46 -19.93
CA LYS A 98 -3.70 3.28 -19.47
C LYS A 98 -4.37 2.59 -18.28
N VAL A 99 -5.01 3.36 -17.40
CA VAL A 99 -5.67 2.83 -16.19
C VAL A 99 -7.14 2.48 -16.41
N LYS A 100 -7.87 3.17 -17.31
CA LYS A 100 -9.26 2.81 -17.68
C LYS A 100 -9.37 1.47 -18.40
N ALA A 101 -8.28 0.98 -19.00
CA ALA A 101 -8.16 -0.41 -19.42
C ALA A 101 -8.18 -1.42 -18.24
N ASP A 102 -8.28 -0.93 -17.01
CA ASP A 102 -8.62 -1.69 -15.80
C ASP A 102 -10.07 -1.38 -15.40
N LYS A 103 -11.01 -2.17 -15.92
CA LYS A 103 -12.44 -2.07 -15.57
C LYS A 103 -12.74 -2.35 -14.09
N SER A 104 -11.78 -2.85 -13.32
CA SER A 104 -11.94 -3.31 -11.94
C SER A 104 -12.14 -2.17 -10.92
N VAL A 105 -11.63 -0.97 -11.21
CA VAL A 105 -11.71 0.18 -10.28
C VAL A 105 -13.02 0.97 -10.47
N LEU A 106 -13.61 0.94 -11.68
CA LEU A 106 -14.86 1.65 -11.99
C LEU A 106 -16.12 0.88 -11.59
N THR A 107 -16.00 -0.34 -11.06
CA THR A 107 -17.13 -1.18 -10.64
C THR A 107 -17.31 -1.27 -9.12
N ALA A 108 -16.41 -0.68 -8.32
CA ALA A 108 -16.45 -0.77 -6.86
C ALA A 108 -17.33 0.30 -6.18
N LYS A 109 -18.09 1.09 -6.95
CA LYS A 109 -19.09 2.02 -6.41
C LYS A 109 -20.43 1.82 -7.12
N ARG A 110 -21.22 0.89 -6.59
CA ARG A 110 -22.68 0.88 -6.71
C ARG A 110 -23.26 0.97 -5.32
#